data_AF-A0A371AY26-F1
#
_entry.id   AF-A0A371AY26-F1
#
_cell.length_a   1.000
_cell.length_b   1.000
_cell.length_c   1.000
_cell.angle_alpha   90.00
_cell.angle_beta   90.00
_cell.angle_gamma   90.00
#
_symmetry.space_group_name_H-M   'P 1'
#
loop_
_entity.id
_entity.type
_entity.pdbx_description
1 polymer ?
#
loop_
_entity_poly.entity_id
_entity_poly.type
_entity_poly.pdbx_seq_one_letter_code
_entity_poly.pdbx_strand_id
1 'polypeptide(L)' 'MKKNKGKERLQIELEAVSRRGITLWLGEELSNPEEIAEAHTIAEPGEYMRDYVQNKDGKITKIRFDKIKNQ' A
#
# COMPACT_ATOMS: atom_id res chain seq x y z
N MET A 1 19.85 -11.46 -11.92
CA MET A 1 18.80 -11.12 -10.94
C MET A 1 17.85 -10.11 -11.58
N LYS A 2 16.62 -10.50 -11.94
CA LYS A 2 15.62 -9.55 -12.45
C LYS A 2 15.19 -8.68 -11.27
N LYS A 3 15.74 -7.47 -11.13
CA LYS A 3 15.24 -6.48 -10.19
C LYS A 3 13.72 -6.35 -10.42
N ASN A 4 12.93 -6.59 -9.38
CA ASN A 4 11.49 -6.56 -9.48
C ASN A 4 11.04 -5.11 -9.60
N LYS A 5 11.13 -4.53 -10.81
CA LYS A 5 10.85 -3.10 -11.09
C LYS A 5 9.48 -2.66 -10.57
N GLY A 6 8.52 -3.59 -10.44
CA GLY A 6 7.23 -3.34 -9.82
C GLY A 6 7.33 -3.01 -8.33
N LYS A 7 8.10 -3.79 -7.55
CA LYS A 7 8.33 -3.57 -6.12
C LYS A 7 8.95 -2.19 -5.87
N GLU A 8 10.05 -1.90 -6.57
CA GLU A 8 10.79 -0.63 -6.41
C GLU A 8 9.92 0.59 -6.75
N ARG A 9 9.13 0.50 -7.82
CA ARG A 9 8.20 1.56 -8.21
C ARG A 9 7.09 1.76 -7.17
N LEU A 10 6.51 0.68 -6.65
CA LEU A 10 5.49 0.72 -5.62
C LEU A 10 6.04 1.31 -4.31
N GLN A 11 7.23 0.89 -3.90
CA GLN A 11 7.88 1.43 -2.71
C GLN A 11 8.10 2.94 -2.82
N ILE A 12 8.63 3.43 -3.95
CA ILE A 12 8.83 4.88 -4.18
C ILE A 12 7.50 5.66 -4.14
N GLU A 13 6.44 5.11 -4.74
CA GLU A 13 5.08 5.69 -4.66
C GLU A 13 4.63 5.84 -3.19
N LEU A 14 4.79 4.78 -2.41
CA LEU A 14 4.36 4.73 -1.01
C LEU A 14 5.21 5.61 -0.09
N GLU A 15 6.51 5.73 -0.34
CA GLU A 15 7.37 6.68 0.35
C GLU A 15 6.91 8.12 0.10
N ALA A 16 6.58 8.47 -1.15
CA ALA A 16 6.08 9.81 -1.48
C ALA A 16 4.73 10.10 -0.80
N VAL A 17 3.86 9.10 -0.68
CA VAL A 17 2.59 9.19 0.05
C VAL A 17 2.84 9.39 1.56
N SER A 18 3.69 8.56 2.17
CA SER A 18 4.00 8.63 3.59
C SER A 18 4.63 9.96 3.98
N ARG A 19 5.52 10.52 3.15
CA ARG A 19 6.10 11.86 3.33
C ARG A 19 5.07 13.01 3.33
N ARG A 20 3.88 12.79 2.77
CA ARG A 20 2.77 13.77 2.81
C ARG A 20 1.93 13.65 4.10
N GLY A 21 2.31 12.79 5.03
CA GLY A 21 1.59 12.54 6.28
C GLY A 21 0.42 11.57 6.15
N ILE A 22 0.34 10.83 5.04
CA ILE A 22 -0.70 9.82 4.82
C ILE A 22 -0.21 8.49 5.40
N THR A 23 -0.99 7.93 6.31
CA THR A 23 -0.64 6.65 6.95
C THR A 23 -0.94 5.46 6.03
N LEU A 24 -0.06 4.46 6.05
CA LEU A 24 -0.18 3.26 5.23
C LEU A 24 -0.50 2.06 6.12
N TRP A 25 -1.42 1.22 5.67
CA TRP A 25 -1.90 0.07 6.45
C TRP A 25 -1.96 -1.16 5.57
N LEU A 26 -1.62 -2.32 6.14
CA LEU A 26 -1.82 -3.63 5.52
C LEU A 26 -2.88 -4.36 6.35
N GLY A 27 -4.09 -4.48 5.81
CA GLY A 27 -5.26 -4.87 6.60
C GLY A 27 -5.51 -3.89 7.77
N GLU A 28 -5.56 -4.43 8.98
CA GLU A 28 -5.79 -3.66 10.20
C GLU A 28 -4.50 -3.17 10.88
N GLU A 29 -3.31 -3.45 10.32
CA GLU A 29 -2.03 -3.08 10.92
C GLU A 29 -1.38 -1.88 10.23
N LEU A 30 -0.82 -0.97 11.04
CA LEU A 30 -0.02 0.13 10.53
C LEU A 30 1.27 -0.46 9.93
N SER A 31 1.62 -0.03 8.73
CA SER A 31 2.73 -0.60 7.98
C SER A 31 3.54 0.49 7.29
N ASN A 32 4.65 0.10 6.68
CA ASN A 32 5.57 0.99 5.97
C ASN A 32 5.66 0.65 4.47
N PRO A 33 6.21 1.57 3.64
CA PRO A 33 6.34 1.36 2.20
C PRO A 33 7.04 0.07 1.78
N GLU A 34 8.07 -0.35 2.52
CA GLU A 34 8.86 -1.55 2.20
C GLU A 34 8.05 -2.83 2.47
N GLU A 35 7.40 -2.92 3.63
CA GLU A 35 6.55 -4.05 4.02
C GLU A 35 5.40 -4.27 3.03
N ILE A 36 4.71 -3.20 2.65
CA ILE A 36 3.60 -3.30 1.69
C ILE A 36 4.11 -3.72 0.31
N ALA A 37 5.25 -3.17 -0.14
CA ALA A 37 5.82 -3.54 -1.43
C ALA A 37 6.32 -5.00 -1.46
N GLU A 38 6.83 -5.51 -0.33
CA GLU A 38 7.19 -6.91 -0.15
C GLU A 38 5.95 -7.81 -0.17
N ALA A 39 4.91 -7.48 0.60
CA ALA A 39 3.65 -8.21 0.60
C ALA A 39 3.04 -8.29 -0.81
N HIS A 40 3.13 -7.21 -1.58
CA HIS A 40 2.67 -7.17 -2.97
C HIS A 40 3.54 -7.97 -3.95
N THR A 41 4.80 -8.26 -3.60
CA THR A 41 5.70 -9.09 -4.40
C THR A 41 5.42 -10.58 -4.21
N ILE A 42 5.01 -10.97 -2.99
CA ILE A 42 4.69 -12.36 -2.63
C ILE A 42 3.30 -12.74 -3.15
N ALA A 43 2.38 -11.77 -3.18
CA ALA A 43 1.00 -11.95 -3.59
C ALA A 43 0.82 -12.12 -5.10
N GLU A 44 -0.24 -12.82 -5.49
CA GLU A 44 -0.62 -12.91 -6.90
C GLU A 44 -1.14 -11.56 -7.43
N PRO A 45 -0.98 -11.27 -8.73
CA PRO A 45 -1.49 -10.04 -9.32
C PRO A 45 -2.99 -9.86 -9.03
N GLY A 46 -3.35 -8.74 -8.41
CA GLY A 46 -4.73 -8.42 -8.07
C GLY A 46 -5.20 -8.89 -6.68
N GLU A 47 -4.35 -9.54 -5.88
CA GLU A 47 -4.72 -9.96 -4.51
C GLU A 47 -4.88 -8.80 -3.51
N TYR A 48 -4.36 -7.60 -3.78
CA TYR A 48 -4.50 -6.45 -2.86
C TYR A 48 -5.22 -5.29 -3.51
N MET A 49 -6.22 -4.75 -2.80
CA MET A 49 -6.92 -3.51 -3.15
C MET A 49 -6.55 -2.37 -2.21
N ARG A 50 -6.58 -1.14 -2.74
CA ARG A 50 -6.29 0.10 -2.00
C ARG A 50 -7.58 0.80 -1.61
N ASP A 51 -7.82 0.94 -0.32
CA ASP A 51 -8.90 1.74 0.25
C ASP A 51 -8.37 3.11 0.69
N TYR A 52 -9.02 4.18 0.19
CA TYR A 52 -8.67 5.56 0.52
C TYR A 52 -9.60 6.12 1.59
N VAL A 53 -9.04 6.43 2.75
CA VAL A 53 -9.78 7.04 3.86
C VAL A 53 -9.51 8.53 3.89
N GLN A 54 -10.59 9.31 3.87
CA GLN A 54 -10.54 10.77 3.89
C GLN A 54 -10.99 11.32 5.25
N ASN A 55 -10.47 12.48 5.61
CA ASN A 55 -10.98 13.26 6.74
C ASN A 55 -12.26 14.05 6.35
N LYS A 56 -12.81 14.81 7.29
CA LYS A 56 -14.02 15.63 7.09
C LYS A 56 -13.88 16.71 6.01
N ASP A 57 -12.65 17.12 5.69
CA ASP A 57 -12.35 18.11 4.66
C ASP A 57 -12.11 17.47 3.27
N GLY A 58 -12.30 16.15 3.13
CA GLY A 58 -12.06 15.40 1.90
C GLY A 58 -10.58 15.12 1.60
N LYS A 59 -9.67 15.37 2.55
CA LYS A 59 -8.24 15.05 2.40
C LYS A 59 -7.98 13.59 2.75
N ILE A 60 -7.29 12.86 1.88
CA ILE A 60 -6.84 11.50 2.16
C ILE A 60 -5.84 11.55 3.33
N THR A 61 -6.10 10.76 4.36
CA THR A 61 -5.24 10.65 5.56
C THR A 61 -4.73 9.23 5.79
N LYS A 62 -5.37 8.23 5.18
CA LYS A 62 -4.98 6.82 5.27
C LYS A 62 -5.21 6.10 3.95
N ILE A 63 -4.27 5.25 3.58
CA ILE A 63 -4.42 4.24 2.54
C ILE A 63 -4.29 2.87 3.19
N ARG A 64 -5.26 1.99 2.96
CA ARG A 64 -5.26 0.61 3.46
C ARG A 64 -5.16 -0.37 2.30
N PHE A 65 -4.30 -1.36 2.44
CA PHE A 65 -4.10 -2.45 1.51
C PHE A 65 -4.78 -3.69 2.07
N ASP A 66 -5.95 -4.03 1.54
CA ASP A 66 -6.71 -5.21 1.97
C ASP A 66 -6.51 -6.34 0.98
N LYS A 67 -6.24 -7.54 1.51
CA LYS A 67 -6.17 -8.73 0.69
C LYS A 67 -7.59 -9.11 0.24
N ILE A 68 -7.81 -9.19 -1.07
CA ILE A 68 -9.04 -9.74 -1.65
C ILE A 68 -9.06 -11.22 -1.32
N LYS A 69 -10.02 -11.62 -0.48
CA LYS A 69 -10.34 -13.04 -0.29
C LYS A 69 -11.37 -13.40 -1.35
N ASN A 70 -10.97 -14.21 -2.34
CA ASN A 70 -11.95 -14.90 -3.17
C ASN A 70 -12.70 -15.87 -2.23
N GLN A 71 -14.00 -15.63 -2.03
CA GLN A 71 -14.89 -16.57 -1.34
C GLN A 71 -15.07 -17.85 -2.15
#